data_AF-A0A4R2IAN4-F1
#
_entry.id   AF-A0A4R2IAN4-F1
#
_cell.length_a   1.000
_cell.length_b   1.000
_cell.length_c   1.000
_cell.angle_alpha   90.00
_cell.angle_beta   90.00
_cell.angle_gamma   90.00
#
_symmetry.space_group_name_H-M   'P 1'
#
loop_
_entity.id
_entity.type
_entity.pdbx_description
1 polymer ?
#
loop_
_entity_poly.entity_id
_entity_poly.type
_entity_poly.pdbx_seq_one_letter_code
_entity_poly.pdbx_strand_id
1 'polypeptide(L)' 'MNSQLPIEGQKIQVKLRDGEWQDAVYRNDDFIDVYGLPLSFNKILAWRPASSNANAHGKPSASLH' A
#
# COMPACT_ATOMS: atom_id res chain seq x y z
N MET A 1 -0.32 3.91 -14.03
CA MET A 1 -0.99 3.72 -12.72
C MET A 1 -0.85 2.26 -12.37
N ASN A 2 -0.44 1.90 -11.14
CA ASN A 2 -0.29 0.48 -10.76
C ASN A 2 -1.64 -0.22 -10.93
N SER A 3 -1.75 -1.06 -11.97
CA SER A 3 -3.00 -1.73 -12.36
C SER A 3 -3.42 -2.86 -11.41
N GLN A 4 -2.72 -3.04 -10.30
CA GLN A 4 -2.84 -4.18 -9.41
C GLN A 4 -3.14 -3.68 -8.01
N LEU A 5 -4.36 -3.95 -7.51
CA LEU A 5 -4.78 -3.56 -6.16
C LEU A 5 -3.83 -4.14 -5.10
N PRO A 6 -3.71 -3.49 -3.91
CA PRO A 6 -2.91 -4.02 -2.82
C PRO A 6 -3.45 -5.38 -2.35
N ILE A 7 -2.60 -6.16 -1.68
CA ILE A 7 -3.00 -7.42 -1.07
C ILE A 7 -3.89 -7.12 0.15
N GLU A 8 -4.88 -7.95 0.42
CA GLU A 8 -5.71 -7.83 1.62
C GLU A 8 -4.84 -7.89 2.90
N GLY A 9 -5.07 -6.94 3.81
CA GLY A 9 -4.30 -6.76 5.04
C GLY A 9 -2.96 -6.05 4.85
N GLN A 10 -2.58 -5.66 3.63
CA GLN A 10 -1.30 -5.02 3.37
C GLN A 10 -1.26 -3.59 3.92
N LYS A 11 -0.18 -3.27 4.64
CA LYS A 11 0.15 -1.89 5.00
C LYS A 11 0.58 -1.12 3.76
N ILE A 12 -0.06 0.01 3.54
CA ILE A 12 0.09 0.86 2.37
C ILE A 12 0.17 2.32 2.80
N GLN A 13 0.61 3.17 1.89
CA GLN A 13 0.49 4.61 2.01
C GLN A 13 -0.39 5.12 0.88
N VAL A 14 -1.34 5.98 1.22
CA VAL A 14 -2.24 6.64 0.28
C VAL A 14 -1.91 8.12 0.20
N LYS A 15 -1.94 8.67 -1.00
CA LYS A 15 -1.81 10.12 -1.23
C LYS A 15 -3.21 10.69 -1.37
N LEU A 16 -3.60 11.57 -0.44
CA LEU A 16 -4.87 12.27 -0.51
C LEU A 16 -4.74 13.54 -1.36
N ARG A 17 -5.88 14.17 -1.69
CA ARG A 17 -5.90 15.45 -2.44
C ARG A 17 -5.10 16.58 -1.78
N ASP A 18 -4.93 16.52 -0.46
CA ASP A 18 -4.11 17.45 0.31
C ASP A 18 -2.61 17.34 -0.02
N GLY A 19 -2.20 16.27 -0.72
CA GLY A 19 -0.84 16.06 -1.21
C GLY A 19 0.03 15.25 -0.27
N GLU A 20 -0.39 15.05 0.99
CA GLU A 20 0.32 14.24 1.97
C GLU A 20 0.08 12.74 1.80
N TRP A 21 1.12 11.97 2.09
CA TRP A 21 1.05 10.51 2.17
C TRP A 21 0.65 10.10 3.59
N GLN A 22 -0.39 9.28 3.70
CA GLN A 22 -0.87 8.77 4.98
C GLN A 22 -0.83 7.25 5.00
N ASP A 23 -0.50 6.67 6.15
CA ASP A 23 -0.53 5.23 6.34
C ASP A 23 -1.97 4.70 6.36
N ALA A 24 -2.17 3.57 5.71
CA ALA A 24 -3.44 2.88 5.60
C ALA A 24 -3.22 1.37 5.47
N VAL A 25 -4.31 0.62 5.54
CA VAL A 25 -4.36 -0.83 5.31
C VAL A 25 -5.41 -1.12 4.26
N TYR A 26 -5.10 -1.96 3.29
CA TYR A 26 -6.11 -2.42 2.34
C TYR A 26 -6.91 -3.58 2.93
N ARG A 27 -8.24 -3.47 3.03
CA ARG A 27 -9.10 -4.54 3.59
C ARG A 27 -10.50 -4.45 3.00
N ASN A 28 -11.11 -5.60 2.67
CA ASN A 28 -12.48 -5.67 2.12
C ASN A 28 -12.68 -4.78 0.87
N ASP A 29 -11.68 -4.73 -0.01
CA ASP A 29 -11.68 -3.82 -1.17
C ASP A 29 -11.75 -2.32 -0.81
N ASP A 30 -11.34 -1.95 0.41
CA ASP A 30 -11.31 -0.57 0.88
C ASP A 30 -9.94 -0.19 1.45
N PHE A 31 -9.62 1.10 1.36
CA PHE A 31 -8.45 1.69 2.01
C PHE A 31 -8.85 2.13 3.42
N ILE A 32 -8.36 1.46 4.45
CA ILE A 32 -8.69 1.73 5.85
C ILE A 32 -7.57 2.56 6.47
N ASP A 33 -7.89 3.69 7.07
CA ASP A 33 -6.90 4.55 7.72
C ASP A 33 -6.41 3.95 9.07
N VAL A 34 -5.41 4.59 9.70
CA VAL A 34 -4.86 4.18 11.01
C VAL A 34 -5.90 4.14 12.14
N TYR A 35 -6.97 4.92 12.06
CA TYR A 35 -8.09 4.93 13.01
C TYR A 35 -9.15 3.86 12.71
N GLY A 36 -8.99 3.07 11.64
CA GLY A 36 -9.92 2.02 11.26
C GLY A 36 -11.12 2.51 10.44
N LEU A 37 -11.07 3.74 9.90
CA LEU A 37 -12.15 4.29 9.08
C LEU A 37 -11.88 4.06 7.59
N PRO A 38 -12.91 3.74 6.79
CA PRO A 38 -12.77 3.62 5.34
C PRO A 38 -12.51 4.99 4.72
N LEU A 39 -11.45 5.08 3.93
CA LEU A 39 -11.09 6.25 3.14
C LEU A 39 -11.86 6.24 1.83
N SER A 40 -12.48 7.37 1.51
CA SER A 40 -13.22 7.50 0.25
C SER A 40 -12.26 7.40 -0.94
N PHE A 41 -12.44 6.39 -1.79
CA PHE A 41 -11.66 6.19 -3.02
C PHE A 41 -11.52 7.44 -3.88
N ASN A 42 -12.56 8.28 -3.96
CA ASN A 42 -12.57 9.53 -4.72
C ASN A 42 -11.61 10.63 -4.19
N LYS A 43 -11.08 10.46 -2.98
CA LYS A 43 -10.08 11.33 -2.35
C LYS A 43 -8.66 10.81 -2.52
N ILE A 44 -8.49 9.54 -2.90
CA ILE A 44 -7.20 8.88 -3.07
C ILE A 44 -6.67 9.19 -4.47
N LEU A 45 -5.58 9.94 -4.55
CA LEU A 45 -4.90 10.28 -5.80
C LEU A 45 -3.94 9.17 -6.25
N ALA A 46 -3.29 8.53 -5.28
CA ALA A 46 -2.35 7.44 -5.53
C ALA A 46 -2.21 6.59 -4.26
N TRP A 47 -1.68 5.38 -4.41
CA TRP A 47 -1.27 4.55 -3.29
C TRP A 47 0.06 3.86 -3.61
N ARG A 48 0.78 3.45 -2.57
CA ARG A 48 2.01 2.66 -2.64
C ARG A 48 2.09 1.69 -1.47
N PRO A 49 2.84 0.58 -1.56
CA PRO A 49 3.18 -0.21 -0.38
C PRO A 49 3.82 0.69 0.68
N ALA A 50 3.39 0.58 1.94
CA ALA A 50 4.14 1.17 3.03
C ALA A 50 5.47 0.45 3.01
N SER A 51 6.57 1.19 2.93
CA SER A 51 7.89 0.62 2.78
C SER A 51 8.27 -0.10 4.09
N SER A 52 7.74 -1.29 4.30
CA SER A 52 8.31 -2.27 5.22
C SER A 52 9.54 -2.76 4.51
N ASN A 53 10.63 -2.01 4.62
CA ASN A 53 11.99 -2.41 4.30
C ASN A 53 12.04 -3.42 3.13
N ALA A 54 12.07 -2.92 1.89
CA ALA A 54 12.19 -3.72 0.66
C ALA A 54 13.56 -4.43 0.56
N ASN A 55 13.91 -5.21 1.58
CA ASN A 55 15.11 -5.99 1.72
C ASN A 55 14.79 -7.48 1.92
N ALA A 56 13.60 -7.94 1.49
CA ALA A 56 13.18 -9.33 1.70
C ALA A 56 12.72 -10.09 0.44
N HIS A 57 12.76 -9.53 -0.77
CA HIS A 57 12.51 -10.35 -1.98
C HIS A 57 13.11 -9.78 -3.28
N GLY A 58 14.31 -9.20 -3.19
CA GLY A 58 15.08 -8.70 -4.32
C GLY A 58 16.49 -9.29 -4.45
N LYS A 59 16.78 -10.40 -3.77
CA LYS A 59 17.91 -11.24 -4.17
C LYS A 59 17.29 -12.46 -4.85
N PRO A 60 17.42 -12.66 -6.16
CA PRO A 60 17.27 -14.01 -6.67
C PRO A 60 18.23 -14.87 -5.84
N SER A 61 17.70 -15.92 -5.24
CA SER A 61 18.52 -17.04 -4.80
C SER A 61 19.35 -17.44 -6.01
N ALA A 62 20.62 -17.04 -6.05
CA ALA A 62 21.59 -17.63 -6.95
C ALA A 62 21.79 -19.04 -6.41
N SER A 63 20.96 -19.95 -6.94
CA SER A 63 21.08 -21.37 -6.75
C SER A 63 22.52 -21.82 -7.03
N LEU A 64 23.02 -22.69 -6.16
CA LEU A 64 24.19 -23.55 -6.31
C LEU A 64 24.54 -23.87 -7.80
N HIS A 65 25.80 -23.64 -8.18
CA HIS A 65 26.69 -24.66 -8.77
C HIS A 65 28.16 -24.23 -8.63
#